data_AF-A0A915NRU0-F1
#
_entry.id   AF-A0A915NRU0-F1
#
_cell.length_a   1.000
_cell.length_b   1.000
_cell.length_c   1.000
_cell.angle_alpha   90.00
_cell.angle_beta   90.00
_cell.angle_gamma   90.00
#
_symmetry.space_group_name_H-M   'P 1'
#
loop_
_entity.id
_entity.type
_entity.pdbx_description
1 polymer ?
#
loop_
_entity_poly.entity_id
_entity_poly.type
_entity_poly.pdbx_seq_one_letter_code
_entity_poly.pdbx_strand_id
1 'polypeptide(L)'
;MEPVRYVFNVTDIKSHFIQLKRVYGKLLVVNLLGSKKGEFALSTAFQSALKSSSHFDVKIVSFDYHAEVKQSKENLRFLVKQISSFFDENDFFYLDDGIVLRRQHGVIRTNCLDNLDRTNSVQTLIGIRALFNQLTCLGVEKFKSNIILRCEELVRDMWQKNGDQCSLIYAGTGALEGKSKLRDASRSIVRTIQNNLMDSSKQEAFDLILYGHLLADFNFVKISQIFPSSLLKATSYFYECPNLEAFVEREKEFCVQIPLKIFCGTWNVNGGKNLNNVAFKGGNLLNSWIFPENLFNKEALNYDLIAIGFEEIVDLNTNNLVKASTTNQRIWRDGLKQTIEIWQKNNFGSNAKNFVVLCCEQLVGLGCLAEGFSDL
;
A
#
# COMPACT_ATOMS: atom_id res chain seq x y z
N MET A 1 -24.08 5.04 -8.30
CA MET A 1 -22.82 4.29 -8.01
C MET A 1 -21.91 4.55 -9.18
N GLU A 2 -20.93 5.46 -9.04
CA GLU A 2 -19.87 5.57 -10.04
C GLU A 2 -18.86 4.45 -9.81
N PRO A 3 -18.34 3.81 -10.87
CA PRO A 3 -17.29 2.82 -10.75
C PRO A 3 -16.01 3.52 -10.29
N VAL A 4 -15.36 2.97 -9.26
CA VAL A 4 -13.99 3.31 -8.88
C VAL A 4 -13.12 3.22 -10.13
N ARG A 5 -12.74 4.38 -10.69
CA ARG A 5 -11.81 4.46 -11.82
C ARG A 5 -10.41 4.24 -11.26
N TYR A 6 -9.86 3.05 -11.42
CA TYR A 6 -8.43 2.82 -11.27
C TYR A 6 -7.72 3.55 -12.42
N VAL A 7 -7.35 4.81 -12.19
CA VAL A 7 -6.55 5.59 -13.14
C VAL A 7 -5.10 5.19 -12.93
N PHE A 8 -4.60 4.26 -13.75
CA PHE A 8 -3.16 4.09 -13.90
C PHE A 8 -2.63 5.27 -14.70
N ASN A 9 -1.95 6.20 -14.03
CA ASN A 9 -1.24 7.26 -14.74
C ASN A 9 -0.11 6.62 -15.55
N VAL A 10 -0.13 6.81 -16.88
CA VAL A 10 0.85 6.25 -17.82
C VAL A 10 2.29 6.66 -17.44
N THR A 11 2.44 7.82 -16.82
CA THR A 11 3.71 8.35 -16.30
C THR A 11 4.31 7.47 -15.20
N ASP A 12 3.46 6.87 -14.36
CA ASP A 12 3.87 6.06 -13.22
C ASP A 12 4.31 4.66 -13.65
N ILE A 13 3.58 4.03 -14.58
CA ILE A 13 3.97 2.74 -15.16
C ILE A 13 5.28 2.84 -15.94
N LYS A 14 5.47 3.94 -16.70
CA LYS A 14 6.71 4.16 -17.42
C LYS A 14 7.91 4.23 -16.46
N SER A 15 7.83 5.10 -15.45
CA SER A 15 8.93 5.30 -14.49
C SER A 15 9.23 4.02 -13.70
N HIS A 16 8.18 3.31 -13.28
CA HIS A 16 8.29 2.03 -12.59
C HIS A 16 9.03 0.97 -13.41
N PHE A 17 8.67 0.78 -14.68
CA PHE A 17 9.33 -0.22 -15.53
C PHE A 17 10.75 0.18 -15.97
N ILE A 18 11.04 1.48 -16.08
CA ILE A 18 12.43 1.96 -16.24
C ILE A 18 13.27 1.50 -15.05
N GLN A 19 12.80 1.71 -13.82
CA GLN A 19 13.52 1.32 -12.61
C GLN A 19 13.72 -0.20 -12.54
N LEU A 20 12.65 -0.97 -12.77
CA LEU A 20 12.75 -2.44 -12.77
C LEU A 20 13.78 -2.95 -13.79
N LYS A 21 13.80 -2.40 -15.01
CA LYS A 21 14.77 -2.83 -16.02
C LYS A 21 16.20 -2.39 -15.68
N ARG A 22 16.37 -1.22 -15.06
CA ARG A 22 17.68 -0.74 -14.62
C ARG A 22 18.29 -1.65 -13.56
N VAL A 23 17.48 -2.12 -12.61
CA VAL A 23 17.95 -2.98 -11.50
C VAL A 23 18.07 -4.44 -11.93
N TYR A 24 17.07 -4.96 -12.66
CA TYR A 24 16.91 -6.41 -12.86
C TYR A 24 17.14 -6.87 -14.31
N GLY A 25 17.36 -5.97 -15.26
CA GLY A 25 17.53 -6.30 -16.67
C GLY A 25 16.22 -6.63 -17.37
N LYS A 26 16.16 -7.77 -18.07
CA LYS A 26 14.95 -8.19 -18.81
C LYS A 26 13.81 -8.52 -17.86
N LEU A 27 12.58 -8.29 -18.29
CA LEU A 27 11.38 -8.53 -17.49
C LEU A 27 10.39 -9.39 -18.24
N LEU A 28 9.84 -10.37 -17.52
CA LEU A 28 8.62 -11.09 -17.91
C LEU A 28 7.60 -10.94 -16.79
N VAL A 29 6.36 -10.58 -17.15
CA VAL A 29 5.27 -10.50 -16.19
C VAL A 29 4.41 -11.75 -16.31
N VAL A 30 4.20 -12.45 -15.20
CA VAL A 30 3.19 -13.49 -15.05
C VAL A 30 2.00 -12.88 -14.34
N ASN A 31 0.86 -12.79 -15.02
CA ASN A 31 -0.36 -12.22 -14.47
C ASN A 31 -1.34 -13.35 -14.08
N LEU A 32 -1.59 -13.51 -12.78
CA LEU A 32 -2.41 -14.60 -12.21
C LEU A 32 -3.89 -14.25 -12.04
N LEU A 33 -4.29 -13.09 -12.56
CA LEU A 33 -5.65 -12.57 -12.50
C LEU A 33 -6.58 -13.39 -13.38
N GLY A 34 -7.78 -13.64 -12.86
CA GLY A 34 -8.81 -14.40 -13.54
C GLY A 34 -9.71 -13.56 -14.42
N SER A 35 -10.64 -14.26 -15.09
CA SER A 35 -11.51 -13.70 -16.12
C SER A 35 -12.76 -12.97 -15.57
N LYS A 36 -12.87 -12.80 -14.25
CA LYS A 36 -14.00 -12.09 -13.61
C LYS A 36 -13.93 -10.58 -13.90
N LYS A 37 -15.08 -9.90 -13.98
CA LYS A 37 -15.19 -8.47 -14.40
C LYS A 37 -14.14 -7.53 -13.78
N GLY A 38 -13.84 -7.64 -12.49
CA GLY A 38 -12.83 -6.80 -11.81
C GLY A 38 -11.39 -7.13 -12.20
N GLU A 39 -10.97 -8.39 -12.02
CA GLU A 39 -9.63 -8.87 -12.34
C GLU A 39 -9.31 -8.75 -13.85
N PHE A 40 -10.31 -8.94 -14.72
CA PHE A 40 -10.20 -8.76 -16.16
C PHE A 40 -9.98 -7.29 -16.55
N ALA A 41 -10.73 -6.36 -15.95
CA ALA A 41 -10.57 -4.93 -16.20
C ALA A 41 -9.17 -4.45 -15.79
N LEU A 42 -8.67 -4.90 -14.63
CA LEU A 42 -7.31 -4.59 -14.17
C LEU A 42 -6.25 -5.16 -15.11
N SER A 43 -6.39 -6.42 -15.53
CA SER A 43 -5.47 -7.05 -16.48
C SER A 43 -5.41 -6.30 -17.81
N THR A 44 -6.58 -5.88 -18.32
CA THR A 44 -6.70 -5.13 -19.57
C THR A 44 -6.07 -3.75 -19.45
N ALA A 45 -6.34 -3.03 -18.34
CA ALA A 45 -5.76 -1.72 -18.08
C ALA A 45 -4.23 -1.79 -17.97
N PHE A 46 -3.71 -2.76 -17.22
CA PHE A 46 -2.27 -2.98 -17.06
C PHE A 46 -1.58 -3.30 -18.39
N GLN A 47 -2.17 -4.20 -19.20
CA GLN A 47 -1.64 -4.54 -20.52
C GLN A 47 -1.68 -3.36 -21.48
N SER A 48 -2.77 -2.58 -21.47
CA SER A 48 -2.92 -1.40 -22.31
C SER A 48 -1.89 -0.33 -21.96
N ALA A 49 -1.69 -0.06 -20.67
CA ALA A 49 -0.72 0.91 -20.20
C ALA A 49 0.73 0.52 -20.55
N LEU A 50 1.09 -0.77 -20.39
CA LEU A 50 2.40 -1.26 -20.81
C LEU A 50 2.62 -1.14 -22.32
N LYS A 51 1.64 -1.55 -23.13
CA LYS A 51 1.71 -1.44 -24.59
C LYS A 51 1.80 0.00 -25.08
N SER A 52 1.17 0.93 -24.36
CA SER A 52 1.19 2.37 -24.67
C SER A 52 2.46 3.07 -24.14
N SER A 53 3.32 2.36 -23.43
CA SER A 53 4.58 2.88 -22.88
C SER A 53 5.78 2.49 -23.76
N SER A 54 6.97 3.00 -23.40
CA SER A 54 8.25 2.57 -23.98
C SER A 54 8.64 1.12 -23.66
N HIS A 55 7.80 0.39 -22.92
CA HIS A 55 8.06 -0.98 -22.46
C HIS A 55 7.14 -2.02 -23.11
N PHE A 56 6.72 -1.77 -24.34
CA PHE A 56 5.92 -2.71 -25.14
C PHE A 56 6.64 -4.06 -25.40
N ASP A 57 7.96 -4.12 -25.18
CA ASP A 57 8.80 -5.31 -25.26
C ASP A 57 8.63 -6.27 -24.08
N VAL A 58 8.03 -5.83 -22.97
CA VAL A 58 7.80 -6.68 -21.79
C VAL A 58 6.69 -7.68 -22.08
N LYS A 59 7.05 -8.97 -22.12
CA LYS A 59 6.10 -10.07 -22.32
C LYS A 59 5.21 -10.24 -21.09
N ILE A 60 3.90 -10.30 -21.30
CA ILE A 60 2.90 -10.64 -20.27
C ILE A 60 2.35 -12.03 -20.57
N VAL A 61 2.49 -12.93 -19.61
CA VAL A 61 1.89 -14.28 -19.61
C VAL A 61 0.70 -14.26 -18.67
N SER A 62 -0.51 -14.26 -19.24
CA SER A 62 -1.75 -14.32 -18.45
C SER A 62 -2.12 -15.77 -18.15
N PHE A 63 -2.42 -16.05 -16.89
CA PHE A 63 -2.78 -17.39 -16.40
C PHE A 63 -3.88 -17.27 -15.34
N ASP A 64 -5.10 -17.69 -15.67
CA ASP A 64 -6.23 -17.66 -14.73
C ASP A 64 -6.04 -18.75 -13.67
N TYR A 65 -5.30 -18.42 -12.60
CA TYR A 65 -4.88 -19.39 -11.60
C TYR A 65 -6.07 -20.13 -10.97
N HIS A 66 -7.19 -19.44 -10.74
CA HIS A 66 -8.37 -20.06 -10.14
C HIS A 66 -9.06 -21.03 -11.10
N ALA A 67 -9.21 -20.68 -12.37
CA ALA A 67 -9.80 -21.58 -13.36
C ALA A 67 -8.92 -22.82 -13.59
N GLU A 68 -7.61 -22.62 -13.67
CA GLU A 68 -6.64 -23.66 -14.00
C GLU A 68 -6.41 -24.64 -12.84
N VAL A 69 -6.12 -24.13 -11.63
CA VAL A 69 -5.81 -24.97 -10.47
C VAL A 69 -7.06 -25.70 -9.95
N LYS A 70 -8.26 -25.15 -10.16
CA LYS A 70 -9.51 -25.85 -9.85
C LYS A 70 -9.70 -27.11 -10.71
N GLN A 71 -9.21 -27.10 -11.95
CA GLN A 71 -9.24 -28.29 -12.81
C GLN A 71 -8.16 -29.28 -12.40
N SER A 72 -6.91 -28.82 -12.29
CA SER A 72 -5.81 -29.63 -11.79
C SER A 72 -4.64 -28.76 -11.36
N LYS A 73 -4.00 -29.11 -10.22
CA LYS A 73 -2.72 -28.51 -9.82
C LYS A 73 -1.61 -28.75 -10.83
N GLU A 74 -1.72 -29.78 -11.67
CA GLU A 74 -0.76 -30.08 -12.74
C GLU A 74 -0.76 -29.02 -13.85
N ASN A 75 -1.83 -28.22 -13.99
CA ASN A 75 -1.89 -27.18 -15.00
C ASN A 75 -0.84 -26.08 -14.79
N LEU A 76 -0.29 -25.96 -13.58
CA LEU A 76 0.84 -25.07 -13.32
C LEU A 76 2.08 -25.41 -14.14
N ARG A 77 2.24 -26.66 -14.60
CA ARG A 77 3.31 -27.04 -15.53
C ARG A 77 3.19 -26.33 -16.88
N PHE A 78 1.98 -26.02 -17.34
CA PHE A 78 1.78 -25.25 -18.58
C PHE A 78 2.30 -23.82 -18.43
N LEU A 79 2.09 -23.19 -17.27
CA LEU A 79 2.68 -21.89 -16.97
C LEU A 79 4.20 -21.95 -16.99
N VAL A 80 4.80 -22.95 -16.31
CA VAL A 80 6.27 -23.16 -16.32
C VAL A 80 6.80 -23.34 -17.74
N LYS A 81 6.08 -24.09 -18.59
CA LYS A 81 6.46 -24.27 -20.01
C LYS A 81 6.42 -22.95 -20.79
N GLN A 82 5.44 -22.08 -20.55
CA GLN A 82 5.32 -20.79 -21.25
C GLN A 82 6.43 -19.79 -20.89
N ILE A 83 7.00 -19.91 -19.68
CA ILE A 83 8.09 -19.05 -19.20
C ILE A 83 9.48 -19.67 -19.37
N SER A 84 9.59 -20.95 -19.77
CA SER A 84 10.88 -21.66 -19.82
C SER A 84 11.89 -20.96 -20.71
N SER A 85 11.51 -20.49 -21.90
CA SER A 85 12.45 -19.80 -22.80
C SER A 85 13.06 -18.56 -22.15
N PHE A 86 12.23 -17.76 -21.47
CA PHE A 86 12.70 -16.59 -20.73
C PHE A 86 13.60 -16.99 -19.57
N PHE A 87 13.24 -18.06 -18.85
CA PHE A 87 14.04 -18.57 -17.73
C PHE A 87 15.44 -19.01 -18.21
N ASP A 88 15.49 -19.82 -19.27
CA ASP A 88 16.73 -20.39 -19.79
C ASP A 88 17.62 -19.30 -20.43
N GLU A 89 17.04 -18.26 -21.05
CA GLU A 89 17.77 -17.12 -21.63
C GLU A 89 18.35 -16.13 -20.61
N ASN A 90 17.78 -16.07 -19.39
CA ASN A 90 18.13 -15.05 -18.40
C ASN A 90 18.96 -15.59 -17.22
N ASP A 91 19.14 -16.91 -17.16
CA ASP A 91 20.01 -17.65 -16.24
C ASP A 91 19.85 -17.26 -14.75
N PHE A 92 20.74 -17.77 -13.92
CA PHE A 92 20.87 -17.42 -12.50
C PHE A 92 22.31 -17.02 -12.18
N PHE A 93 22.51 -16.38 -11.03
CA PHE A 93 23.85 -16.02 -10.59
C PHE A 93 24.61 -17.24 -10.05
N TYR A 94 25.84 -17.46 -10.53
CA TYR A 94 26.73 -18.50 -10.04
C TYR A 94 28.16 -17.96 -9.94
N LEU A 95 28.76 -18.10 -8.76
CA LEU A 95 30.13 -17.72 -8.45
C LEU A 95 30.85 -18.95 -7.88
N ASP A 96 32.04 -19.20 -8.39
CA ASP A 96 32.91 -20.30 -7.99
C ASP A 96 34.33 -19.77 -7.83
N ASP A 97 34.94 -20.00 -6.67
CA ASP A 97 36.27 -19.51 -6.31
C ASP A 97 36.52 -18.02 -6.64
N GLY A 98 35.53 -17.17 -6.39
CA GLY A 98 35.60 -15.73 -6.64
C GLY A 98 35.42 -15.32 -8.12
N ILE A 99 35.25 -16.28 -9.02
CA ILE A 99 34.98 -16.06 -10.44
C ILE A 99 33.48 -16.14 -10.69
N VAL A 100 32.92 -15.10 -11.30
CA VAL A 100 31.52 -15.10 -11.72
C VAL A 100 31.39 -15.93 -13.00
N LEU A 101 30.80 -17.12 -12.89
CA LEU A 101 30.61 -18.05 -14.00
C LEU A 101 29.27 -17.84 -14.72
N ARG A 102 28.23 -17.40 -14.00
CA ARG A 102 26.91 -17.07 -14.57
C ARG A 102 26.37 -15.80 -13.96
N ARG A 103 25.63 -15.03 -14.75
CA ARG A 103 24.94 -13.81 -14.31
C ARG A 103 23.46 -13.92 -14.65
N GLN A 104 22.62 -13.49 -13.71
CA GLN A 104 21.21 -13.31 -13.98
C GLN A 104 21.00 -12.03 -14.81
N HIS A 105 20.26 -12.14 -15.90
CA HIS A 105 20.01 -11.06 -16.86
C HIS A 105 18.54 -10.61 -16.91
N GLY A 106 17.67 -11.26 -16.14
CA GLY A 106 16.26 -10.92 -16.09
C GLY A 106 15.50 -11.54 -14.93
N VAL A 107 14.30 -11.03 -14.67
CA VAL A 107 13.42 -11.48 -13.58
C VAL A 107 11.99 -11.71 -14.05
N ILE A 108 11.31 -12.61 -13.34
CA ILE A 108 9.90 -12.93 -13.53
C ILE A 108 9.09 -12.23 -12.44
N ARG A 109 8.27 -11.25 -12.83
CA ARG A 109 7.35 -10.55 -11.92
C ARG A 109 6.01 -11.26 -11.91
N THR A 110 5.61 -11.83 -10.77
CA THR A 110 4.28 -12.43 -10.58
C THR A 110 3.29 -11.40 -10.04
N ASN A 111 2.26 -11.07 -10.80
CA ASN A 111 1.17 -10.19 -10.40
C ASN A 111 -0.05 -11.00 -9.98
N CYS A 112 -0.71 -10.57 -8.91
CA CYS A 112 -1.98 -11.10 -8.45
C CYS A 112 -2.73 -10.02 -7.67
N LEU A 113 -4.06 -10.09 -7.62
CA LEU A 113 -4.89 -9.20 -6.81
C LEU A 113 -5.12 -9.87 -5.46
N ASP A 114 -4.68 -9.21 -4.39
CA ASP A 114 -4.95 -9.52 -2.99
C ASP A 114 -4.78 -11.00 -2.59
N ASN A 115 -3.82 -11.70 -3.19
CA ASN A 115 -3.60 -13.11 -2.90
C ASN A 115 -2.13 -13.52 -3.00
N LEU A 116 -1.52 -13.61 -1.83
CA LEU A 116 -0.15 -14.05 -1.64
C LEU A 116 0.03 -15.57 -1.88
N ASP A 117 -1.00 -16.38 -1.63
CA ASP A 117 -0.91 -17.84 -1.80
C ASP A 117 -0.72 -18.20 -3.29
N ARG A 118 -1.43 -17.49 -4.19
CA ARG A 118 -1.33 -17.66 -5.65
C ARG A 118 0.09 -17.34 -6.14
N THR A 119 0.67 -16.24 -5.70
CA THR A 119 2.03 -15.84 -6.10
C THR A 119 3.08 -16.76 -5.50
N ASN A 120 2.98 -17.10 -4.21
CA ASN A 120 3.93 -18.01 -3.55
C ASN A 120 3.95 -19.38 -4.23
N SER A 121 2.79 -19.92 -4.61
CA SER A 121 2.72 -21.21 -5.33
C SER A 121 3.45 -21.19 -6.68
N VAL A 122 3.27 -20.12 -7.46
CA VAL A 122 3.95 -19.97 -8.76
C VAL A 122 5.45 -19.74 -8.58
N GLN A 123 5.85 -18.89 -7.63
CA GLN A 123 7.26 -18.62 -7.33
C GLN A 123 7.98 -19.86 -6.82
N THR A 124 7.31 -20.70 -6.01
CA THR A 124 7.84 -22.00 -5.56
C THR A 124 8.22 -22.89 -6.75
N LEU A 125 7.35 -22.98 -7.76
CA LEU A 125 7.63 -23.80 -8.95
C LEU A 125 8.78 -23.25 -9.79
N ILE A 126 8.89 -21.93 -9.93
CA ILE A 126 10.02 -21.29 -10.60
C ILE A 126 11.31 -21.55 -9.81
N GLY A 127 11.27 -21.44 -8.48
CA GLY A 127 12.40 -21.74 -7.60
C GLY A 127 12.87 -23.19 -7.69
N ILE A 128 11.93 -24.15 -7.77
CA ILE A 128 12.26 -25.56 -7.97
C ILE A 128 12.89 -25.80 -9.35
N ARG A 129 12.41 -25.14 -10.40
CA ARG A 129 13.06 -25.20 -11.72
C ARG A 129 14.49 -24.67 -11.67
N ALA A 130 14.72 -23.56 -10.96
CA ALA A 130 16.05 -22.99 -10.74
C ALA A 130 16.97 -23.93 -9.95
N LEU A 131 16.43 -24.57 -8.90
CA LEU A 131 17.14 -25.56 -8.10
C LEU A 131 17.75 -26.66 -8.98
N PHE A 132 17.00 -27.22 -9.92
CA PHE A 132 17.54 -28.26 -10.79
C PHE A 132 18.77 -27.78 -11.59
N ASN A 133 18.72 -26.57 -12.16
CA ASN A 133 19.87 -26.02 -12.90
C ASN A 133 21.06 -25.72 -11.96
N GLN A 134 20.79 -25.27 -10.74
CA GLN A 134 21.81 -25.02 -9.71
C GLN A 134 22.49 -26.33 -9.28
N LEU A 135 21.70 -27.37 -8.99
CA LEU A 135 22.22 -28.70 -8.66
C LEU A 135 23.08 -29.26 -9.80
N THR A 136 22.68 -29.02 -11.06
CA THR A 136 23.50 -29.40 -12.22
C THR A 136 24.85 -28.66 -12.25
N CYS A 137 24.88 -27.37 -11.92
CA CYS A 137 26.15 -26.62 -11.89
C CYS A 137 27.06 -27.05 -10.74
N LEU A 138 26.49 -27.50 -9.62
CA LEU A 138 27.22 -28.03 -8.47
C LEU A 138 27.68 -29.49 -8.67
N GLY A 139 27.39 -30.11 -9.82
CA GLY A 139 27.72 -31.51 -10.09
C GLY A 139 26.89 -32.51 -9.28
N VAL A 140 25.78 -32.06 -8.68
CA VAL A 140 24.93 -32.89 -7.81
C VAL A 140 24.11 -33.91 -8.61
N GLU A 141 23.91 -33.66 -9.90
CA GLU A 141 23.27 -34.58 -10.85
C GLU A 141 24.03 -35.91 -11.01
N LYS A 142 25.31 -35.95 -10.61
CA LYS A 142 26.12 -37.19 -10.57
C LYS A 142 25.75 -38.09 -9.38
N PHE A 143 24.98 -37.59 -8.42
CA PHE A 143 24.52 -38.36 -7.27
C PHE A 143 23.19 -39.08 -7.57
N LYS A 144 22.82 -40.01 -6.68
CA LYS A 144 21.60 -40.82 -6.80
C LYS A 144 20.34 -39.94 -6.75
N SER A 145 19.29 -40.38 -7.45
CA SER A 145 18.00 -39.66 -7.57
C SER A 145 17.35 -39.29 -6.24
N ASN A 146 17.60 -40.06 -5.17
CA ASN A 146 17.10 -39.77 -3.83
C ASN A 146 17.68 -38.48 -3.23
N ILE A 147 18.90 -38.06 -3.59
CA ILE A 147 19.50 -36.82 -3.11
C ILE A 147 18.80 -35.61 -3.73
N ILE A 148 18.54 -35.67 -5.04
CA ILE A 148 17.82 -34.62 -5.77
C ILE A 148 16.40 -34.43 -5.18
N LEU A 149 15.69 -35.53 -4.94
CA LEU A 149 14.37 -35.50 -4.30
C LEU A 149 14.42 -34.87 -2.90
N ARG A 150 15.46 -35.19 -2.12
CA ARG A 150 15.64 -34.61 -0.78
C ARG A 150 15.89 -33.09 -0.84
N CYS A 151 16.67 -32.61 -1.80
CA CYS A 151 16.86 -31.18 -2.03
C CYS A 151 15.55 -30.49 -2.40
N GLU A 152 14.75 -31.10 -3.29
CA GLU A 152 13.44 -30.58 -3.67
C GLU A 152 12.49 -30.48 -2.45
N GLU A 153 12.43 -31.52 -1.61
CA GLU A 153 11.64 -31.52 -0.36
C GLU A 153 12.03 -30.36 0.56
N LEU A 154 13.33 -30.15 0.77
CA LEU A 154 13.84 -29.07 1.63
C LEU A 154 13.50 -27.69 1.07
N VAL A 155 13.61 -27.50 -0.24
CA VAL A 155 13.25 -26.23 -0.88
C VAL A 155 11.75 -25.99 -0.82
N ARG A 156 10.92 -27.03 -0.98
CA ARG A 156 9.46 -26.91 -0.81
C ARG A 156 9.08 -26.51 0.62
N ASP A 157 9.71 -27.11 1.63
CA ASP A 157 9.51 -26.73 3.03
C ASP A 157 9.93 -25.28 3.30
N MET A 158 11.05 -24.84 2.73
CA MET A 158 11.51 -23.45 2.80
C MET A 158 10.50 -22.47 2.18
N TRP A 159 9.95 -22.78 1.01
CA TRP A 159 8.94 -21.95 0.35
C TRP A 159 7.60 -21.93 1.11
N GLN A 160 7.24 -23.02 1.78
CA GLN A 160 6.08 -23.03 2.66
C GLN A 160 6.27 -22.05 3.83
N LYS A 161 7.43 -22.12 4.51
CA LYS A 161 7.79 -21.19 5.59
C LYS A 161 7.85 -19.74 5.10
N ASN A 162 8.40 -19.50 3.91
CA ASN A 162 8.39 -18.18 3.27
C ASN A 162 6.95 -17.66 3.11
N GLY A 163 6.05 -18.47 2.55
CA GLY A 163 4.64 -18.11 2.39
C GLY A 163 3.96 -17.78 3.73
N ASP A 164 4.25 -18.54 4.78
CA ASP A 164 3.72 -18.30 6.13
C ASP A 164 4.23 -16.98 6.72
N GLN A 165 5.52 -16.66 6.56
CA GLN A 165 6.10 -15.40 7.04
C GLN A 165 5.62 -14.19 6.24
N CYS A 166 5.57 -14.28 4.91
CA CYS A 166 4.99 -13.24 4.08
C CYS A 166 3.50 -13.01 4.43
N SER A 167 2.76 -14.09 4.75
CA SER A 167 1.38 -13.98 5.21
C SER A 167 1.30 -13.25 6.54
N LEU A 168 2.19 -13.54 7.50
CA LEU A 168 2.24 -12.82 8.78
C LEU A 168 2.48 -11.32 8.57
N ILE A 169 3.35 -10.93 7.64
CA ILE A 169 3.64 -9.51 7.36
C ILE A 169 2.45 -8.85 6.64
N TYR A 170 1.84 -9.51 5.67
CA TYR A 170 0.72 -8.96 4.90
C TYR A 170 -0.55 -8.87 5.76
N ALA A 171 -0.88 -9.97 6.44
CA ALA A 171 -2.16 -10.21 7.08
C ALA A 171 -2.17 -10.13 8.62
N GLY A 172 -1.00 -10.01 9.25
CA GLY A 172 -0.84 -10.07 10.72
C GLY A 172 -1.12 -11.45 11.30
N THR A 173 -1.37 -12.43 10.45
CA THR A 173 -1.90 -13.75 10.77
C THR A 173 -1.27 -14.77 9.84
N GLY A 174 -0.99 -15.98 10.34
CA GLY A 174 -0.51 -17.07 9.48
C GLY A 174 -1.49 -17.37 8.33
N ALA A 175 -1.05 -18.16 7.34
CA ALA A 175 -1.86 -18.53 6.18
C ALA A 175 -3.25 -19.08 6.59
N LEU A 176 -4.23 -18.96 5.69
CA LEU A 176 -5.57 -19.51 5.96
C LEU A 176 -5.50 -21.03 5.91
N GLU A 177 -5.64 -21.66 7.08
CA GLU A 177 -5.55 -23.12 7.21
C GLU A 177 -6.87 -23.82 6.81
N GLY A 178 -7.98 -23.09 6.66
CA GLY A 178 -9.28 -23.62 6.22
C GLY A 178 -10.00 -24.53 7.22
N LYS A 179 -9.49 -24.65 8.45
CA LYS A 179 -10.00 -25.57 9.49
C LYS A 179 -11.03 -24.96 10.44
N SER A 180 -11.15 -23.62 10.51
CA SER A 180 -12.10 -22.95 11.43
C SER A 180 -12.64 -21.64 10.87
N LYS A 181 -13.93 -21.63 10.51
CA LYS A 181 -14.63 -20.50 9.87
C LYS A 181 -14.62 -19.22 10.72
N LEU A 182 -14.71 -19.32 12.05
CA LEU A 182 -14.71 -18.16 12.95
C LEU A 182 -13.31 -17.54 13.08
N ARG A 183 -12.27 -18.38 13.16
CA ARG A 183 -10.88 -17.92 13.19
C ARG A 183 -10.50 -17.28 11.87
N ASP A 184 -10.93 -17.85 10.75
CA ASP A 184 -10.67 -17.33 9.42
C ASP A 184 -11.40 -15.98 9.18
N ALA A 185 -12.62 -15.81 9.70
CA ALA A 185 -13.34 -14.53 9.64
C ALA A 185 -12.64 -13.42 10.46
N SER A 186 -12.20 -13.72 11.69
CA SER A 186 -11.42 -12.78 12.51
C SER A 186 -10.09 -12.40 11.84
N ARG A 187 -9.38 -13.37 11.26
CA ARG A 187 -8.15 -13.12 10.49
C ARG A 187 -8.42 -12.27 9.24
N SER A 188 -9.57 -12.47 8.57
CA SER A 188 -9.99 -11.65 7.42
C SER A 188 -10.24 -10.19 7.79
N ILE A 189 -10.77 -9.93 8.98
CA ILE A 189 -10.99 -8.57 9.51
C ILE A 189 -9.65 -7.90 9.82
N VAL A 190 -8.74 -8.60 10.50
CA VAL A 190 -7.38 -8.10 10.78
C VAL A 190 -6.62 -7.79 9.49
N ARG A 191 -6.72 -8.66 8.48
CA ARG A 191 -6.20 -8.42 7.12
C ARG A 191 -6.73 -7.14 6.51
N THR A 192 -8.04 -6.92 6.59
CA THR A 192 -8.68 -5.73 6.02
C THR A 192 -8.18 -4.45 6.70
N ILE A 193 -7.97 -4.47 8.01
CA ILE A 193 -7.46 -3.32 8.77
C ILE A 193 -5.98 -3.08 8.43
N GLN A 194 -5.15 -4.12 8.45
CA GLN A 194 -3.72 -3.98 8.17
C GLN A 194 -3.42 -3.55 6.73
N ASN A 195 -4.14 -4.09 5.75
CA ASN A 195 -3.95 -3.77 4.34
C ASN A 195 -4.35 -2.31 4.01
N ASN A 196 -5.25 -1.70 4.79
CA ASN A 196 -5.72 -0.34 4.51
C ASN A 196 -5.05 0.74 5.39
N LEU A 197 -4.55 0.41 6.59
CA LEU A 197 -4.05 1.41 7.54
C LEU A 197 -2.56 1.34 7.82
N MET A 198 -1.94 0.16 7.70
CA MET A 198 -0.51 -0.03 8.03
C MET A 198 0.38 -0.16 6.80
N ASP A 199 -0.19 -0.13 5.60
CA ASP A 199 0.58 -0.35 4.37
C ASP A 199 1.60 0.77 4.13
N SER A 200 1.29 2.02 4.51
CA SER A 200 2.24 3.13 4.45
C SER A 200 3.43 2.90 5.39
N SER A 201 3.18 2.57 6.66
CA SER A 201 4.26 2.29 7.63
C SER A 201 5.06 1.04 7.28
N LYS A 202 4.43 0.03 6.66
CA LYS A 202 5.12 -1.16 6.13
C LYS A 202 5.99 -0.80 4.93
N GLN A 203 5.48 0.01 4.01
CA GLN A 203 6.25 0.49 2.86
C GLN A 203 7.44 1.34 3.31
N GLU A 204 7.26 2.23 4.29
CA GLU A 204 8.34 2.99 4.91
C GLU A 204 9.39 2.08 5.57
N ALA A 205 8.97 1.03 6.26
CA ALA A 205 9.88 0.05 6.84
C ALA A 205 10.64 -0.76 5.76
N PHE A 206 9.98 -1.14 4.67
CA PHE A 206 10.64 -1.80 3.54
C PHE A 206 11.64 -0.87 2.86
N ASP A 207 11.27 0.39 2.65
CA ASP A 207 12.14 1.40 2.07
C ASP A 207 13.35 1.66 2.99
N LEU A 208 13.13 1.71 4.31
CA LEU A 208 14.21 1.79 5.31
C LEU A 208 15.13 0.57 5.26
N ILE A 209 14.62 -0.64 5.08
CA ILE A 209 15.48 -1.84 5.04
C ILE A 209 16.25 -1.92 3.71
N LEU A 210 15.59 -1.60 2.59
CA LEU A 210 16.18 -1.73 1.25
C LEU A 210 17.13 -0.58 0.91
N TYR A 211 16.86 0.63 1.42
CA TYR A 211 17.60 1.85 1.12
C TYR A 211 18.29 2.45 2.36
N GLY A 212 18.35 1.70 3.47
CA GLY A 212 18.63 2.15 4.85
C GLY A 212 19.88 2.97 5.14
N HIS A 213 20.79 3.11 4.19
CA HIS A 213 21.90 4.05 4.33
C HIS A 213 21.46 5.51 4.08
N LEU A 214 20.35 5.75 3.39
CA LEU A 214 19.94 7.10 2.96
C LEU A 214 18.85 7.71 3.85
N LEU A 215 17.97 6.91 4.45
CA LEU A 215 16.85 7.38 5.29
C LEU A 215 17.24 7.74 6.74
N ALA A 216 18.40 7.25 7.23
CA ALA A 216 18.93 7.61 8.55
C ALA A 216 19.73 8.93 8.54
N ASP A 217 19.95 9.52 7.36
CA ASP A 217 20.57 10.82 7.22
C ASP A 217 19.53 11.92 7.49
N PHE A 218 19.83 12.79 8.46
CA PHE A 218 19.02 13.97 8.77
C PHE A 218 18.73 14.80 7.52
N ASN A 219 19.68 14.85 6.58
CA ASN A 219 19.51 15.56 5.33
C ASN A 219 18.42 14.95 4.46
N PHE A 220 18.33 13.62 4.38
CA PHE A 220 17.29 12.97 3.58
C PHE A 220 15.89 13.19 4.15
N VAL A 221 15.74 13.12 5.49
CA VAL A 221 14.45 13.42 6.15
C VAL A 221 14.04 14.85 5.84
N LYS A 222 14.96 15.81 5.97
CA LYS A 222 14.67 17.22 5.70
C LYS A 222 14.32 17.47 4.24
N ILE A 223 15.00 16.78 3.33
CA ILE A 223 14.71 16.82 1.91
C ILE A 223 13.34 16.20 1.58
N SER A 224 12.96 15.12 2.25
CA SER A 224 11.64 14.51 2.06
C SER A 224 10.49 15.43 2.46
N GLN A 225 10.75 16.42 3.33
CA GLN A 225 9.82 17.47 3.73
C GLN A 225 9.80 18.64 2.72
N ILE A 226 10.94 18.91 2.09
CA ILE A 226 11.11 20.01 1.12
C ILE A 226 10.49 19.67 -0.24
N PHE A 227 10.68 18.43 -0.71
CA PHE A 227 10.29 18.04 -2.06
C PHE A 227 8.95 17.29 -2.09
N PRO A 228 8.09 17.55 -3.09
CA PRO A 228 6.88 16.78 -3.29
C PRO A 228 7.17 15.28 -3.40
N SER A 229 6.30 14.44 -2.81
CA SER A 229 6.46 12.99 -2.84
C SER A 229 6.54 12.41 -4.26
N SER A 230 5.95 13.10 -5.26
CA SER A 230 6.07 12.74 -6.66
C SER A 230 7.49 12.88 -7.20
N LEU A 231 8.23 13.92 -6.79
CA LEU A 231 9.64 14.12 -7.16
C LEU A 231 10.54 13.09 -6.49
N LEU A 232 10.31 12.81 -5.20
CA LEU A 232 11.05 11.79 -4.45
C LEU A 232 10.86 10.39 -5.04
N LYS A 233 9.64 10.04 -5.47
CA LYS A 233 9.31 8.73 -6.04
C LYS A 233 9.68 8.59 -7.52
N ALA A 234 9.59 9.67 -8.30
CA ALA A 234 9.89 9.65 -9.74
C ALA A 234 11.39 9.59 -10.04
N THR A 235 12.24 9.96 -9.07
CA THR A 235 13.68 10.07 -9.30
C THR A 235 14.45 8.98 -8.57
N SER A 236 14.84 7.95 -9.32
CA SER A 236 16.01 7.13 -8.96
C SER A 236 17.27 7.99 -8.77
N TYR A 237 17.28 9.21 -9.35
CA TYR A 237 18.31 10.21 -9.16
C TYR A 237 18.40 10.77 -7.75
N PHE A 238 17.35 10.72 -6.93
CA PHE A 238 17.43 11.27 -5.58
C PHE A 238 18.42 10.50 -4.71
N TYR A 239 18.39 9.17 -4.83
CA TYR A 239 19.32 8.25 -4.16
C TYR A 239 20.73 8.25 -4.78
N GLU A 240 20.88 8.80 -5.98
CA GLU A 240 22.14 8.91 -6.72
C GLU A 240 22.66 10.35 -6.79
N CYS A 241 21.99 11.32 -6.13
CA CYS A 241 22.32 12.73 -6.26
C CYS A 241 23.58 13.01 -5.44
N PRO A 242 24.73 13.30 -6.08
CA PRO A 242 25.91 13.70 -5.34
C PRO A 242 25.63 15.12 -4.82
N ASN A 243 25.63 15.30 -3.50
CA ASN A 243 25.42 16.58 -2.81
C ASN A 243 23.97 16.94 -2.43
N LEU A 244 23.27 15.99 -1.79
CA LEU A 244 21.98 16.23 -1.14
C LEU A 244 22.04 17.34 -0.06
N GLU A 245 23.18 17.47 0.63
CA GLU A 245 23.41 18.47 1.68
C GLU A 245 23.23 19.91 1.17
N ALA A 246 23.67 20.20 -0.06
CA ALA A 246 23.51 21.53 -0.65
C ALA A 246 22.04 21.98 -0.80
N PHE A 247 21.10 21.04 -0.96
CA PHE A 247 19.67 21.40 -0.97
C PHE A 247 19.20 21.80 0.43
N VAL A 248 19.65 21.10 1.46
CA VAL A 248 19.30 21.41 2.85
C VAL A 248 19.85 22.77 3.28
N GLU A 249 21.08 23.07 2.89
CA GLU A 249 21.73 24.36 3.19
C GLU A 249 21.04 25.53 2.48
N ARG A 250 20.54 25.30 1.27
CA ARG A 250 19.90 26.31 0.42
C ARG A 250 18.38 26.33 0.51
N GLU A 251 17.79 25.63 1.50
CA GLU A 251 16.34 25.55 1.73
C GLU A 251 15.66 26.93 1.63
N LYS A 252 16.27 27.96 2.21
CA LYS A 252 15.72 29.32 2.25
C LYS A 252 15.61 30.00 0.87
N GLU A 253 16.26 29.48 -0.16
CA GLU A 253 16.17 30.03 -1.52
C GLU A 253 14.87 29.61 -2.23
N PHE A 254 14.26 28.50 -1.83
CA PHE A 254 13.12 27.91 -2.54
C PHE A 254 11.99 27.43 -1.62
N CYS A 255 12.16 27.49 -0.29
CA CYS A 255 11.12 27.21 0.69
C CYS A 255 10.74 28.45 1.48
N VAL A 256 9.45 28.60 1.75
CA VAL A 256 8.90 29.58 2.69
C VAL A 256 8.19 28.80 3.80
N GLN A 257 8.55 29.08 5.05
CA GLN A 257 7.88 28.47 6.21
C GLN A 257 6.60 29.25 6.53
N ILE A 258 5.47 28.56 6.51
CA ILE A 258 4.16 29.12 6.85
C ILE A 258 3.73 28.47 8.17
N PRO A 259 3.65 29.21 9.29
CA PRO A 259 3.20 28.65 10.55
C PRO A 259 1.70 28.34 10.48
N LEU A 260 1.31 27.10 10.80
CA LEU A 260 -0.08 26.66 10.82
C LEU A 260 -0.54 26.36 12.25
N LYS A 261 -1.74 26.82 12.59
CA LYS A 261 -2.44 26.48 13.84
C LYS A 261 -3.32 25.26 13.61
N ILE A 262 -3.02 24.16 14.28
CA ILE A 262 -3.70 22.88 14.07
C ILE A 262 -4.43 22.47 15.35
N PHE A 263 -5.71 22.14 15.25
CA PHE A 263 -6.45 21.43 16.29
C PHE A 263 -6.47 19.94 15.99
N CYS A 264 -6.12 19.12 16.97
CA CYS A 264 -6.23 17.67 16.91
C CYS A 264 -7.06 17.17 18.11
N GLY A 265 -8.09 16.38 17.85
CA GLY A 265 -8.95 15.83 18.92
C GLY A 265 -9.54 14.47 18.59
N THR A 266 -9.78 13.65 19.61
CA THR A 266 -10.53 12.40 19.48
C THR A 266 -11.77 12.41 20.37
N TRP A 267 -12.86 11.78 19.93
CA TRP A 267 -14.11 11.69 20.69
C TRP A 267 -14.82 10.35 20.44
N ASN A 268 -15.01 9.58 21.51
CA ASN A 268 -15.91 8.43 21.53
C ASN A 268 -17.38 8.87 21.60
N VAL A 269 -18.14 8.60 20.54
CA VAL A 269 -19.54 9.05 20.40
C VAL A 269 -20.58 8.01 20.81
N ASN A 270 -20.15 6.84 21.30
CA ASN A 270 -20.98 5.79 21.92
C ASN A 270 -22.29 5.49 21.17
N GLY A 271 -22.19 5.10 19.90
CA GLY A 271 -23.34 4.76 19.05
C GLY A 271 -24.20 5.94 18.58
N GLY A 272 -23.73 7.18 18.84
CA GLY A 272 -24.48 8.43 18.75
C GLY A 272 -25.14 8.68 17.38
N LYS A 273 -26.46 8.49 17.34
CA LYS A 273 -27.30 8.82 16.16
C LYS A 273 -27.70 10.29 16.07
N ASN A 274 -27.36 11.13 17.05
CA ASN A 274 -27.83 12.51 17.09
C ASN A 274 -26.75 13.45 17.64
N LEU A 275 -26.29 14.40 16.82
CA LEU A 275 -25.63 15.64 17.27
C LEU A 275 -26.49 16.40 18.31
N ASN A 276 -27.81 16.14 18.29
CA ASN A 276 -28.82 16.72 19.19
C ASN A 276 -29.44 15.64 20.10
N ASN A 277 -28.63 14.83 20.78
CA ASN A 277 -29.18 13.84 21.72
C ASN A 277 -29.88 14.56 22.89
N VAL A 278 -31.09 14.12 23.24
CA VAL A 278 -32.04 14.81 24.15
C VAL A 278 -31.49 14.98 25.57
N ALA A 279 -30.49 14.19 25.96
CA ALA A 279 -29.74 14.33 27.20
C ALA A 279 -28.84 15.59 27.27
N PHE A 280 -28.65 16.32 26.16
CA PHE A 280 -27.70 17.43 26.04
C PHE A 280 -28.38 18.75 25.61
N LYS A 281 -29.67 18.93 25.93
CA LYS A 281 -30.38 20.20 25.72
C LYS A 281 -29.76 21.31 26.58
N GLY A 282 -28.85 22.10 26.01
CA GLY A 282 -28.43 23.38 26.60
C GLY A 282 -27.05 23.91 26.21
N GLY A 283 -26.14 23.10 25.66
CA GLY A 283 -24.78 23.55 25.31
C GLY A 283 -24.27 22.97 23.99
N ASN A 284 -23.70 23.82 23.13
CA ASN A 284 -22.94 23.37 21.95
C ASN A 284 -21.62 22.73 22.42
N LEU A 285 -21.67 21.50 22.96
CA LEU A 285 -20.51 20.79 23.51
C LEU A 285 -19.36 20.62 22.51
N LEU A 286 -19.69 20.41 21.22
CA LEU A 286 -18.72 20.37 20.12
C LEU A 286 -18.00 21.71 19.95
N ASN A 287 -18.71 22.82 20.04
CA ASN A 287 -18.12 24.15 19.94
C ASN A 287 -17.16 24.40 21.09
N SER A 288 -17.57 24.13 22.33
CA SER A 288 -16.72 24.33 23.51
C SER A 288 -15.53 23.37 23.57
N TRP A 289 -15.64 22.19 22.93
CA TRP A 289 -14.55 21.23 22.85
C TRP A 289 -13.50 21.62 21.81
N ILE A 290 -13.93 22.03 20.61
CA ILE A 290 -13.03 22.47 19.54
C ILE A 290 -12.44 23.86 19.85
N PHE A 291 -13.28 24.75 20.38
CA PHE A 291 -12.95 26.14 20.70
C PHE A 291 -13.20 26.44 22.18
N PRO A 292 -12.31 25.98 23.09
CA PRO A 292 -12.44 26.23 24.53
C PRO A 292 -12.07 27.70 24.86
N GLU A 293 -13.02 28.61 24.64
CA GLU A 293 -12.89 30.06 24.87
C GLU A 293 -12.60 30.43 26.34
N ASN A 294 -12.81 29.51 27.27
CA ASN A 294 -12.44 29.65 28.68
C ASN A 294 -10.93 29.43 28.94
N LEU A 295 -10.22 28.78 28.01
CA LEU A 295 -8.80 28.47 28.14
C LEU A 295 -7.92 29.33 27.24
N PHE A 296 -8.43 29.70 26.06
CA PHE A 296 -7.66 30.43 25.05
C PHE A 296 -8.45 31.61 24.48
N ASN A 297 -7.71 32.63 24.04
CA ASN A 297 -8.31 33.76 23.33
C ASN A 297 -8.72 33.36 21.90
N LYS A 298 -9.55 34.20 21.29
CA LYS A 298 -10.11 33.93 19.95
C LYS A 298 -9.04 33.79 18.86
N GLU A 299 -7.96 34.55 18.93
CA GLU A 299 -6.86 34.48 17.96
C GLU A 299 -6.09 33.16 18.03
N ALA A 300 -5.87 32.62 19.24
CA ALA A 300 -5.24 31.33 19.45
C ALA A 300 -6.12 30.18 18.94
N LEU A 301 -7.44 30.34 19.03
CA LEU A 301 -8.44 29.39 18.55
C LEU A 301 -8.75 29.51 17.05
N ASN A 302 -8.17 30.48 16.35
CA ASN A 302 -8.34 30.64 14.90
C ASN A 302 -7.46 29.66 14.10
N TYR A 303 -7.79 28.38 14.17
CA TYR A 303 -7.04 27.30 13.51
C TYR A 303 -7.03 27.45 11.98
N ASP A 304 -6.00 26.89 11.35
CA ASP A 304 -5.87 26.70 9.90
C ASP A 304 -6.31 25.29 9.50
N LEU A 305 -6.06 24.31 10.38
CA LEU A 305 -6.39 22.90 10.17
C LEU A 305 -7.08 22.30 11.40
N ILE A 306 -8.13 21.53 11.18
CA ILE A 306 -8.84 20.80 12.24
C ILE A 306 -8.86 19.32 11.86
N ALA A 307 -8.27 18.48 12.71
CA ALA A 307 -8.19 17.03 12.56
C ALA A 307 -8.92 16.33 13.71
N ILE A 308 -10.03 15.63 13.40
CA ILE A 308 -10.87 14.99 14.42
C ILE A 308 -11.05 13.49 14.16
N GLY A 309 -10.78 12.67 15.17
CA GLY A 309 -11.06 11.23 15.21
C GLY A 309 -12.31 10.90 16.01
N PHE A 310 -13.33 10.27 15.42
CA PHE A 310 -14.48 9.73 16.17
C PHE A 310 -14.38 8.23 16.38
N GLU A 311 -14.72 7.76 17.58
CA GLU A 311 -14.84 6.34 17.93
C GLU A 311 -16.31 5.97 18.15
N GLU A 312 -16.69 4.71 17.89
CA GLU A 312 -18.05 4.19 18.13
C GLU A 312 -19.17 4.95 17.39
N ILE A 313 -18.92 5.40 16.16
CA ILE A 313 -19.92 6.12 15.34
C ILE A 313 -21.15 5.27 14.95
N VAL A 314 -21.03 3.94 15.12
CA VAL A 314 -22.11 2.96 14.98
C VAL A 314 -21.97 1.97 16.15
N ASP A 315 -23.10 1.56 16.74
CA ASP A 315 -23.10 0.50 17.75
C ASP A 315 -22.36 -0.74 17.23
N LEU A 316 -21.37 -1.19 17.98
CA LEU A 316 -20.59 -2.40 17.72
C LEU A 316 -21.47 -3.65 17.94
N ASN A 317 -22.37 -3.91 17.00
CA ASN A 317 -23.05 -5.20 16.89
C ASN A 317 -22.60 -5.93 15.61
N THR A 318 -22.62 -7.26 15.65
CA THR A 318 -22.13 -8.15 14.60
C THR A 318 -22.79 -7.92 13.23
N ASN A 319 -24.00 -7.34 13.20
CA ASN A 319 -24.73 -7.01 11.97
C ASN A 319 -24.27 -5.67 11.33
N ASN A 320 -23.83 -4.71 12.13
CA ASN A 320 -23.40 -3.39 11.67
C ASN A 320 -21.95 -3.39 11.13
N LEU A 321 -21.11 -4.31 11.62
CA LEU A 321 -19.72 -4.48 11.15
C LEU A 321 -19.62 -4.92 9.69
N VAL A 322 -20.62 -5.63 9.18
CA VAL A 322 -20.67 -6.18 7.81
C VAL A 322 -21.35 -5.22 6.83
N LYS A 323 -22.08 -4.22 7.33
CA LYS A 323 -22.72 -3.16 6.55
C LYS A 323 -22.19 -1.81 7.02
N ALA A 324 -21.04 -1.38 6.50
CA ALA A 324 -20.51 -0.04 6.70
C ALA A 324 -21.46 1.00 6.11
N SER A 325 -22.49 1.39 6.86
CA SER A 325 -23.42 2.45 6.50
C SER A 325 -22.73 3.80 6.72
N THR A 326 -22.49 4.54 5.63
CA THR A 326 -21.82 5.86 5.65
C THR A 326 -22.75 7.00 6.12
N THR A 327 -24.01 6.70 6.42
CA THR A 327 -25.01 7.71 6.80
C THR A 327 -24.63 8.46 8.07
N ASN A 328 -24.20 7.75 9.13
CA ASN A 328 -23.79 8.41 10.39
C ASN A 328 -22.51 9.24 10.19
N GLN A 329 -21.56 8.74 9.41
CA GLN A 329 -20.35 9.48 9.04
C GLN A 329 -20.69 10.82 8.38
N ARG A 330 -21.63 10.83 7.43
CA ARG A 330 -22.04 12.08 6.75
C ARG A 330 -22.70 13.07 7.71
N ILE A 331 -23.56 12.58 8.60
CA ILE A 331 -24.21 13.42 9.61
C ILE A 331 -23.16 14.10 10.50
N TRP A 332 -22.20 13.34 11.02
CA TRP A 332 -21.13 13.88 11.87
C TRP A 332 -20.22 14.86 11.14
N ARG A 333 -19.84 14.54 9.88
CA ARG A 333 -19.07 15.44 9.02
C ARG A 333 -19.80 16.78 8.81
N ASP A 334 -21.07 16.73 8.43
CA ASP A 334 -21.86 17.92 8.11
C ASP A 334 -22.12 18.75 9.37
N GLY A 335 -22.39 18.11 10.51
CA GLY A 335 -22.55 18.78 11.80
C GLY A 335 -21.26 19.46 12.29
N LEU A 336 -20.10 18.81 12.12
CA LEU A 336 -18.80 19.41 12.44
C LEU A 336 -18.53 20.64 11.58
N LYS A 337 -18.71 20.50 10.26
CA LYS A 337 -18.51 21.61 9.32
C LYS A 337 -19.39 22.80 9.71
N GLN A 338 -20.68 22.55 9.96
CA GLN A 338 -21.61 23.59 10.37
C GLN A 338 -21.20 24.25 11.70
N THR A 339 -20.73 23.48 12.68
CA THR A 339 -20.25 24.01 13.97
C THR A 339 -19.06 24.95 13.77
N ILE A 340 -18.08 24.54 12.97
CA ILE A 340 -16.88 25.33 12.66
C ILE A 340 -17.25 26.62 11.90
N GLU A 341 -18.10 26.53 10.88
CA GLU A 341 -18.53 27.69 10.09
C GLU A 341 -19.32 28.70 10.92
N ILE A 342 -20.21 28.24 11.79
CA ILE A 342 -20.97 29.12 12.70
C ILE A 342 -20.01 29.83 13.66
N TRP A 343 -19.07 29.11 14.27
CA TRP A 343 -18.11 29.71 15.20
C TRP A 343 -17.22 30.75 14.52
N GLN A 344 -16.71 30.44 13.33
CA GLN A 344 -15.89 31.36 12.51
C GLN A 344 -16.66 32.64 12.16
N LYS A 345 -17.89 32.52 11.66
CA LYS A 345 -18.74 33.67 11.32
C LYS A 345 -19.05 34.53 12.54
N ASN A 346 -19.37 33.92 13.67
CA ASN A 346 -19.71 34.64 14.91
C ASN A 346 -18.51 35.39 15.51
N ASN A 347 -17.29 34.89 15.33
CA ASN A 347 -16.09 35.46 15.95
C ASN A 347 -15.28 36.38 15.03
N PHE A 348 -15.32 36.16 13.72
CA PHE A 348 -14.48 36.90 12.76
C PHE A 348 -15.28 37.64 11.68
N GLY A 349 -16.61 37.43 11.58
CA GLY A 349 -17.48 38.16 10.66
C GLY A 349 -16.99 38.08 9.21
N SER A 350 -16.62 39.21 8.63
CA SER A 350 -16.05 39.31 7.27
C SER A 350 -14.68 38.66 7.11
N ASN A 351 -13.93 38.47 8.21
CA ASN A 351 -12.60 37.85 8.22
C ASN A 351 -12.65 36.35 8.57
N ALA A 352 -13.84 35.74 8.56
CA ALA A 352 -14.02 34.33 8.83
C ALA A 352 -13.34 33.46 7.78
N LYS A 353 -12.60 32.43 8.22
CA LYS A 353 -11.99 31.45 7.31
C LYS A 353 -13.05 30.50 6.76
N ASN A 354 -12.91 30.15 5.48
CA ASN A 354 -13.76 29.15 4.84
C ASN A 354 -13.14 27.76 4.99
N PHE A 355 -13.82 26.89 5.73
CA PHE A 355 -13.35 25.51 5.96
C PHE A 355 -13.89 24.53 4.92
N VAL A 356 -12.99 23.74 4.32
CA VAL A 356 -13.33 22.67 3.38
C VAL A 356 -12.89 21.33 3.95
N VAL A 357 -13.74 20.30 3.81
CA VAL A 357 -13.39 18.93 4.22
C VAL A 357 -12.45 18.32 3.18
N LEU A 358 -11.20 18.09 3.56
CA LEU A 358 -10.17 17.49 2.72
C LEU A 358 -10.30 15.97 2.62
N CYS A 359 -10.60 15.30 3.75
CA CYS A 359 -10.71 13.85 3.82
C CYS A 359 -11.71 13.43 4.92
N CYS A 360 -12.41 12.32 4.67
CA CYS A 360 -13.42 11.77 5.57
C CYS A 360 -13.51 10.24 5.39
N GLU A 361 -12.67 9.49 6.09
CA GLU A 361 -12.60 8.03 6.00
C GLU A 361 -13.31 7.37 7.18
N GLN A 362 -13.96 6.21 6.94
CA GLN A 362 -14.61 5.41 7.97
C GLN A 362 -14.00 4.00 8.00
N LEU A 363 -13.28 3.71 9.09
CA LEU A 363 -12.83 2.35 9.42
C LEU A 363 -13.06 2.17 10.92
N VAL A 364 -14.30 1.79 11.27
CA VAL A 364 -14.80 1.71 12.66
C VAL A 364 -14.84 3.06 13.41
N GLY A 365 -14.23 4.12 12.87
CA GLY A 365 -14.24 5.51 13.34
C GLY A 365 -13.95 6.51 12.20
N LEU A 366 -14.27 7.80 12.41
CA LEU A 366 -14.21 8.89 11.41
C LEU A 366 -12.95 9.75 11.59
N GLY A 367 -12.22 10.06 10.52
CA GLY A 367 -11.25 11.17 10.50
C GLY A 367 -11.78 12.33 9.66
N CYS A 368 -12.03 13.51 10.23
CA CYS A 368 -12.40 14.71 9.45
C CYS A 368 -11.24 15.71 9.46
N LEU A 369 -10.70 16.04 8.29
CA LEU A 369 -9.68 17.07 8.10
C LEU A 369 -10.33 18.27 7.42
N ALA A 370 -10.36 19.43 8.08
CA ALA A 370 -10.89 20.66 7.51
C ALA A 370 -9.81 21.75 7.44
N GLU A 371 -9.60 22.32 6.25
CA GLU A 371 -8.62 23.39 5.99
C GLU A 371 -9.33 24.72 5.76
N GLY A 372 -8.89 25.76 6.47
CA GLY A 372 -9.40 27.11 6.37
C GLY A 372 -8.64 27.94 5.33
N PHE A 373 -9.31 28.42 4.29
CA PHE A 373 -8.73 29.40 3.37
C PHE A 373 -8.94 30.82 3.91
N SER A 374 -7.85 31.61 3.97
CA SER A 374 -7.92 33.07 3.87
C SER A 374 -7.59 33.43 2.43
N ASP A 375 -8.40 34.28 1.79
CA ASP A 375 -8.10 34.81 0.46
C ASP A 375 -6.65 35.35 0.44
N LEU A 376 -5.83 34.79 -0.46
CA LEU A 376 -4.51 35.28 -0.80
C LEU A 376 -4.63 36.44 -1.79
#